data_AF-G0NT36-F1
#
_entry.id   AF-G0NT36-F1
#
_cell.length_a   1.000
_cell.length_b   1.000
_cell.length_c   1.000
_cell.angle_alpha   90.00
_cell.angle_beta   90.00
_cell.angle_gamma   90.00
#
_symmetry.space_group_name_H-M   'P 1'
#
loop_
_entity.id
_entity.type
_entity.pdbx_description
1 polymer ?
#
loop_
_entity_poly.entity_id
_entity_poly.type
_entity_poly.pdbx_seq_one_letter_code
_entity_poly.pdbx_strand_id
1 'polypeptide(L)'
;MIPHSQFDTIVVPMTVVTCPRRPGVEFVSIRFNTTEKPHEPIPLIYRAFENYYARMGYAEYTPYLTEYKQLNWMFHLIQTQECHHRSRYHSKWVLNLDTDERVVYTGPGDFLTFLRSQPDNIGELSFIINRVLKTEENPKKFTNFTKLSSELMFLKYNKTTEMSWFNVKGAIRPDLVFVLFYHWSYRQKEGVRVISVPKRIAHIRHYRNVDIDALNGNWLENYSGKFKETKLDPKFEQNLIEAVKQKVKYVYEQRGIRCEEIPEMYFKRFGRKILDCKFRNETVNE
;
A
#
# COMPACT_ATOMS: atom_id res chain seq x y z
N MET A 1 -15.68 -5.52 21.86
CA MET A 1 -14.33 -6.04 22.15
C MET A 1 -14.39 -7.53 21.83
N ILE A 2 -13.59 -8.07 20.90
CA ILE A 2 -13.42 -9.53 20.82
C ILE A 2 -12.27 -9.85 21.79
N PRO A 3 -12.55 -10.46 22.95
CA PRO A 3 -11.48 -10.87 23.86
C PRO A 3 -10.56 -11.85 23.10
N HIS A 4 -9.24 -11.67 23.22
CA HIS A 4 -8.21 -12.58 22.69
C HIS A 4 -7.81 -12.47 21.20
N SER A 5 -8.12 -11.38 20.49
CA SER A 5 -7.53 -11.13 19.16
C SER A 5 -6.01 -11.06 19.24
N GLN A 6 -5.30 -11.78 18.37
CA GLN A 6 -3.83 -11.79 18.32
C GLN A 6 -3.22 -10.52 17.69
N PHE A 7 -4.03 -9.72 17.00
CA PHE A 7 -3.56 -8.59 16.20
C PHE A 7 -4.02 -7.24 16.78
N ASP A 8 -3.06 -6.36 17.10
CA ASP A 8 -3.29 -4.92 17.22
C ASP A 8 -3.23 -4.32 15.81
N THR A 9 -4.38 -4.12 15.14
CA THR A 9 -4.38 -3.56 13.78
C THR A 9 -5.32 -2.37 13.61
N ILE A 10 -4.73 -1.29 13.07
CA ILE A 10 -5.40 -0.15 12.46
C ILE A 10 -5.97 -0.67 11.13
N VAL A 11 -7.28 -0.92 11.08
CA VAL A 11 -7.93 -1.37 9.84
C VAL A 11 -8.10 -0.17 8.93
N VAL A 12 -7.12 0.06 8.07
CA VAL A 12 -7.30 0.88 6.87
C VAL A 12 -7.65 -0.08 5.74
N PRO A 13 -8.63 0.21 4.87
CA PRO A 13 -8.73 -0.47 3.59
C PRO A 13 -7.49 -0.12 2.76
N MET A 14 -6.36 -0.81 2.99
CA MET A 14 -5.08 -0.56 2.34
C MET A 14 -5.11 -1.13 0.93
N THR A 15 -4.74 -0.32 -0.05
CA THR A 15 -4.22 -0.81 -1.32
C THR A 15 -2.81 -1.33 -1.04
N VAL A 16 -2.59 -2.61 -1.34
CA VAL A 16 -1.43 -3.40 -0.92
C VAL A 16 -0.25 -3.16 -1.85
N VAL A 17 0.94 -2.90 -1.29
CA VAL A 17 2.21 -2.94 -2.03
C VAL A 17 2.72 -4.37 -2.02
N THR A 18 2.63 -5.04 -3.16
CA THR A 18 3.20 -6.39 -3.38
C THR A 18 4.37 -6.26 -4.35
N CYS A 19 5.59 -6.43 -3.86
CA CYS A 19 6.81 -6.46 -4.69
C CYS A 19 7.43 -7.85 -4.56
N PRO A 20 7.66 -8.60 -5.64
CA PRO A 20 8.19 -9.96 -5.61
C PRO A 20 9.71 -10.02 -5.36
N ARG A 21 10.20 -11.02 -4.62
CA ARG A 21 11.64 -11.25 -4.40
C ARG A 21 12.42 -11.43 -5.71
N ARG A 22 13.57 -10.75 -5.86
CA ARG A 22 14.62 -11.13 -6.83
C ARG A 22 15.65 -12.04 -6.15
N PRO A 23 15.76 -13.33 -6.51
CA PRO A 23 16.75 -14.22 -5.92
C PRO A 23 18.19 -13.70 -6.13
N GLY A 24 19.00 -13.68 -5.07
CA GLY A 24 20.43 -13.38 -5.13
C GLY A 24 20.85 -11.91 -4.96
N VAL A 25 19.95 -10.98 -4.64
CA VAL A 25 20.31 -9.57 -4.36
C VAL A 25 20.43 -9.33 -2.85
N GLU A 26 21.61 -8.90 -2.40
CA GLU A 26 21.93 -8.67 -0.97
C GLU A 26 22.08 -7.19 -0.60
N PHE A 27 22.33 -6.32 -1.59
CA PHE A 27 22.59 -4.88 -1.39
C PHE A 27 21.90 -4.03 -2.45
N VAL A 28 21.60 -2.77 -2.13
CA VAL A 28 21.12 -1.76 -3.09
C VAL A 28 21.87 -0.44 -2.93
N SER A 29 22.19 0.21 -4.05
CA SER A 29 22.65 1.60 -4.10
C SER A 29 21.99 2.32 -5.27
N ILE A 30 21.84 3.63 -5.16
CA ILE A 30 21.23 4.47 -6.21
C ILE A 30 22.23 5.55 -6.60
N ARG A 31 22.33 5.81 -7.90
CA ARG A 31 23.00 6.97 -8.50
C ARG A 31 22.07 7.59 -9.54
N PHE A 32 22.05 8.91 -9.64
CA PHE A 32 21.12 9.61 -10.57
C PHE A 32 21.75 9.93 -11.92
N ASN A 33 23.08 9.92 -11.99
CA ASN A 33 23.88 10.27 -13.16
C ASN A 33 25.14 9.38 -13.21
N THR A 34 25.74 9.27 -14.39
CA THR A 34 26.85 8.34 -14.66
C THR A 34 28.18 8.80 -14.08
N THR A 35 28.29 10.10 -13.79
CA THR A 35 29.49 10.77 -13.28
C THR A 35 29.57 10.78 -11.76
N GLU A 36 28.45 10.53 -11.08
CA GLU A 36 28.38 10.50 -9.62
C GLU A 36 28.84 9.13 -9.10
N LYS A 37 29.67 9.16 -8.06
CA LYS A 37 30.04 7.94 -7.35
C LYS A 37 28.78 7.41 -6.64
N PRO A 38 28.40 6.13 -6.85
CA PRO A 38 27.29 5.53 -6.11
C PRO A 38 27.54 5.68 -4.61
N HIS A 39 26.48 6.00 -3.85
CA HIS A 39 26.53 5.94 -2.40
C HIS A 39 26.82 4.51 -1.92
N GLU A 40 27.34 4.38 -0.70
CA GLU A 40 27.63 3.08 -0.10
C GLU A 40 26.40 2.16 -0.16
N PRO A 41 26.55 0.90 -0.60
CA PRO A 41 25.44 -0.02 -0.74
C PRO A 41 24.78 -0.33 0.61
N ILE A 42 23.47 -0.20 0.65
CA ILE A 42 22.65 -0.52 1.83
C ILE A 42 22.30 -2.02 1.77
N PRO A 43 22.60 -2.80 2.82
CA PRO A 43 22.24 -4.21 2.86
C PRO A 43 20.72 -4.39 3.00
N LEU A 44 20.17 -5.29 2.19
CA LEU A 44 18.77 -5.70 2.23
C LEU A 44 18.64 -6.86 3.21
N ILE A 45 18.18 -6.59 4.43
CA ILE A 45 18.02 -7.64 5.45
C ILE A 45 16.57 -8.09 5.44
N TYR A 46 16.30 -9.39 5.55
CA TYR A 46 14.95 -9.87 5.86
C TYR A 46 14.79 -9.91 7.38
N ARG A 47 14.05 -8.95 7.95
CA ARG A 47 13.62 -9.03 9.36
C ARG A 47 12.15 -9.30 9.38
N ALA A 48 11.74 -10.50 9.80
CA ALA A 48 10.35 -10.83 10.08
C ALA A 48 9.80 -9.87 11.15
N PHE A 49 8.93 -8.97 10.74
CA PHE A 49 8.25 -7.97 11.53
C PHE A 49 6.77 -8.30 11.40
N GLU A 50 6.07 -8.34 12.53
CA GLU A 50 4.80 -9.01 12.71
C GLU A 50 3.62 -8.19 12.15
N ASN A 51 3.56 -8.01 10.83
CA ASN A 51 2.34 -7.52 10.19
C ASN A 51 1.57 -8.72 9.62
N TYR A 52 0.31 -8.88 10.01
CA TYR A 52 -0.64 -9.87 9.47
C TYR A 52 -0.56 -9.96 7.93
N TYR A 53 -0.46 -8.82 7.23
CA TYR A 53 -0.41 -8.78 5.77
C TYR A 53 0.87 -9.39 5.21
N ALA A 54 2.02 -9.23 5.87
CA ALA A 54 3.27 -9.84 5.45
C ALA A 54 3.30 -11.35 5.74
N ARG A 55 2.81 -11.75 6.92
CA ARG A 55 2.71 -13.17 7.32
C ARG A 55 1.84 -13.99 6.37
N MET A 56 0.75 -13.40 5.90
CA MET A 56 -0.17 -14.04 4.97
C MET A 56 0.27 -13.92 3.50
N GLY A 57 1.42 -13.30 3.21
CA GLY A 57 1.93 -13.11 1.86
C GLY A 57 1.12 -12.11 1.03
N TYR A 58 0.30 -11.26 1.66
CA TYR A 58 -0.42 -10.19 0.97
C TYR A 58 0.52 -9.03 0.63
N ALA A 59 1.39 -8.65 1.57
CA ALA A 59 2.37 -7.58 1.37
C ALA A 59 3.79 -8.12 1.51
N GLU A 60 4.71 -7.56 0.73
CA GLU A 60 6.15 -7.74 0.96
C GLU A 60 6.72 -6.40 1.42
N TYR A 61 7.65 -6.42 2.36
CA TYR A 61 8.41 -5.24 2.74
C TYR A 61 9.90 -5.59 2.81
N THR A 62 10.71 -4.60 2.44
CA THR A 62 12.17 -4.69 2.50
C THR A 62 12.66 -3.74 3.59
N PRO A 63 13.11 -4.23 4.76
CA PRO A 63 13.73 -3.35 5.73
C PRO A 63 15.18 -3.06 5.33
N TYR A 64 15.59 -1.82 5.56
CA TYR A 64 16.94 -1.33 5.30
C TYR A 64 17.67 -1.19 6.63
N LEU A 65 18.88 -1.74 6.71
CA LEU A 65 19.79 -1.41 7.82
C LEU A 65 20.52 -0.13 7.46
N THR A 66 20.44 0.86 8.34
CA THR A 66 21.10 2.15 8.16
C THR A 66 21.82 2.51 9.45
N GLU A 67 22.94 3.22 9.34
CA GLU A 67 23.62 3.85 10.48
C GLU A 67 22.85 5.07 11.01
N TYR A 68 21.94 5.62 10.22
CA TYR A 68 21.16 6.80 10.58
C TYR A 68 19.99 6.46 11.50
N LYS A 69 19.90 7.20 12.61
CA LYS A 69 18.79 7.08 13.58
C LYS A 69 17.44 7.53 13.01
N GLN A 70 17.44 8.48 12.07
CA GLN A 70 16.25 8.99 11.40
C GLN A 70 16.52 9.11 9.91
N LEU A 71 15.52 8.75 9.11
CA LEU A 71 15.54 8.86 7.65
C LEU A 71 14.64 10.02 7.25
N ASN A 72 15.10 10.86 6.32
CA ASN A 72 14.25 11.89 5.74
C ASN A 72 13.38 11.33 4.61
N TRP A 73 12.45 12.14 4.11
CA TRP A 73 11.50 11.76 3.06
C TRP A 73 12.16 11.34 1.73
N MET A 74 13.42 11.70 1.47
CA MET A 74 14.12 11.31 0.24
C MET A 74 14.45 9.81 0.19
N PHE A 75 14.46 9.12 1.34
CA PHE A 75 14.64 7.66 1.38
C PHE A 75 13.52 6.90 0.67
N HIS A 76 12.36 7.53 0.42
CA HIS A 76 11.31 6.96 -0.42
C HIS A 76 11.79 6.66 -1.85
N LEU A 77 12.80 7.36 -2.37
CA LEU A 77 13.38 7.04 -3.68
C LEU A 77 14.05 5.66 -3.67
N ILE A 78 14.73 5.30 -2.58
CA ILE A 78 15.36 3.98 -2.47
C ILE A 78 14.31 2.89 -2.46
N GLN A 79 13.28 3.07 -1.63
CA GLN A 79 12.19 2.09 -1.47
C GLN A 79 11.41 1.87 -2.78
N THR A 80 11.03 2.95 -3.46
CA THR A 80 10.27 2.87 -4.72
C THR A 80 11.07 2.20 -5.84
N GLN A 81 12.36 2.52 -5.95
CA GLN A 81 13.24 1.93 -6.96
C GLN A 81 13.53 0.46 -6.71
N GLU A 82 13.73 0.09 -5.45
CA GLU A 82 13.95 -1.30 -5.05
C GLU A 82 12.75 -2.17 -5.42
N CYS A 83 11.53 -1.75 -5.04
CA CYS A 83 10.31 -2.43 -5.42
C CYS A 83 10.10 -2.50 -6.95
N HIS A 84 10.36 -1.40 -7.65
CA HIS A 84 10.26 -1.32 -9.11
C HIS A 84 11.19 -2.32 -9.80
N HIS A 85 12.46 -2.35 -9.40
CA HIS A 85 13.45 -3.27 -9.97
C HIS A 85 13.17 -4.72 -9.63
N ARG A 86 12.65 -5.00 -8.43
CA ARG A 86 12.21 -6.34 -8.03
C ARG A 86 11.05 -6.86 -8.86
N SER A 87 10.13 -5.98 -9.22
CA SER A 87 8.99 -6.31 -10.05
C SER A 87 9.35 -6.64 -11.50
N ARG A 88 10.58 -6.31 -11.94
CA ARG A 88 11.07 -6.64 -13.27
C ARG A 88 11.09 -8.15 -13.47
N TYR A 89 10.51 -8.61 -14.58
CA TYR A 89 10.34 -10.02 -14.95
C TYR A 89 9.33 -10.82 -14.12
N HIS A 90 8.71 -10.22 -13.10
CA HIS A 90 7.61 -10.86 -12.37
C HIS A 90 6.25 -10.25 -12.75
N SER A 91 6.20 -8.94 -12.94
CA SER A 91 4.98 -8.21 -13.27
C SER A 91 5.16 -7.43 -14.56
N LYS A 92 4.19 -7.52 -15.49
CA LYS A 92 4.17 -6.66 -16.70
C LYS A 92 3.88 -5.20 -16.33
N TRP A 93 3.02 -4.98 -15.33
CA TRP A 93 2.63 -3.67 -14.85
C TRP A 93 2.72 -3.61 -13.33
N VAL A 94 3.17 -2.48 -12.80
CA VAL A 94 3.25 -2.17 -11.37
C VAL A 94 2.52 -0.86 -11.13
N LEU A 95 1.57 -0.85 -10.19
CA LEU A 95 0.93 0.39 -9.76
C LEU A 95 1.79 1.06 -8.69
N ASN A 96 2.24 2.29 -8.97
CA ASN A 96 2.97 3.12 -8.02
C ASN A 96 1.98 4.06 -7.33
N LEU A 97 1.42 3.63 -6.20
CA LEU A 97 0.32 4.27 -5.46
C LEU A 97 0.59 4.28 -3.96
N ASP A 98 0.03 5.27 -3.27
CA ASP A 98 0.00 5.32 -1.82
C ASP A 98 -1.15 4.44 -1.28
N THR A 99 -1.04 3.98 -0.03
CA THR A 99 -2.04 3.05 0.56
C THR A 99 -3.43 3.68 0.78
N ASP A 100 -3.49 5.01 0.83
CA ASP A 100 -4.69 5.84 0.90
C ASP A 100 -5.18 6.31 -0.48
N GLU A 101 -4.68 5.68 -1.55
CA GLU A 101 -5.10 5.94 -2.93
C GLU A 101 -5.81 4.74 -3.54
N ARG A 102 -6.76 5.03 -4.45
CA ARG A 102 -7.53 4.01 -5.17
C ARG A 102 -7.62 4.34 -6.64
N VAL A 103 -7.38 3.35 -7.49
CA VAL A 103 -7.72 3.45 -8.91
C VAL A 103 -9.24 3.39 -9.06
N VAL A 104 -9.81 4.38 -9.73
CA VAL A 104 -11.18 4.37 -10.20
C VAL A 104 -11.14 4.17 -11.70
N TYR A 105 -11.64 3.02 -12.16
CA TYR A 105 -11.69 2.65 -13.57
C TYR A 105 -13.14 2.69 -14.08
N THR A 106 -13.37 3.43 -15.15
CA THR A 106 -14.68 3.63 -15.80
C THR A 106 -14.62 3.34 -17.30
N GLY A 107 -13.51 2.76 -17.76
CA GLY A 107 -13.34 2.35 -19.15
C GLY A 107 -14.12 1.08 -19.50
N PRO A 108 -14.10 0.69 -20.78
CA PRO A 108 -14.75 -0.53 -21.25
C PRO A 108 -14.02 -1.78 -20.77
N GLY A 109 -14.78 -2.79 -20.31
CA GLY A 109 -14.22 -4.03 -19.80
C GLY A 109 -13.66 -3.90 -18.38
N ASP A 110 -12.65 -4.70 -18.05
CA ASP A 110 -11.97 -4.64 -16.76
C ASP A 110 -10.60 -3.93 -16.86
N PHE A 111 -10.11 -3.44 -15.72
CA PHE A 111 -8.86 -2.68 -15.66
C PHE A 111 -7.64 -3.51 -16.08
N LEU A 112 -7.61 -4.81 -15.80
CA LEU A 112 -6.49 -5.68 -16.17
C LEU A 112 -6.42 -5.87 -17.68
N THR A 113 -7.58 -6.04 -18.34
CA THR A 113 -7.69 -6.08 -19.79
C THR A 113 -7.22 -4.77 -20.40
N PHE A 114 -7.60 -3.62 -19.82
CA PHE A 114 -7.08 -2.31 -20.24
C PHE A 114 -5.55 -2.22 -20.12
N LEU A 115 -4.95 -2.67 -19.01
CA LEU A 115 -3.48 -2.69 -18.88
C LEU A 115 -2.82 -3.60 -19.92
N ARG A 116 -3.44 -4.75 -20.23
CA ARG A 116 -2.89 -5.72 -21.20
C ARG A 116 -3.02 -5.24 -22.65
N SER A 117 -4.00 -4.40 -22.96
CA SER A 117 -4.22 -3.89 -24.31
C SER A 117 -3.26 -2.76 -24.72
N GLN A 118 -2.43 -2.28 -23.81
CA GLN A 118 -1.51 -1.18 -24.11
C GLN A 118 -0.41 -1.63 -25.08
N PRO A 119 -0.01 -0.76 -26.03
CA PRO A 119 1.07 -1.06 -26.96
C PRO A 119 2.38 -1.39 -26.24
N ASP A 120 3.21 -2.23 -26.86
CA ASP A 120 4.43 -2.72 -26.23
C ASP A 120 5.50 -1.65 -25.98
N ASN A 121 5.39 -0.49 -26.61
CA ASN A 121 6.28 0.66 -26.37
C ASN A 121 5.75 1.65 -25.32
N ILE A 122 4.66 1.37 -24.62
CA ILE A 122 4.16 2.24 -23.55
C ILE A 122 4.76 1.80 -22.21
N GLY A 123 5.61 2.63 -21.62
CA GLY A 123 6.31 2.32 -20.37
C GLY A 123 5.61 2.81 -19.11
N GLU A 124 4.74 3.82 -19.24
CA GLU A 124 3.99 4.38 -18.12
C GLU A 124 2.61 4.85 -18.56
N LEU A 125 1.63 4.57 -17.72
CA LEU A 125 0.30 5.17 -17.75
C LEU A 125 0.16 6.11 -16.55
N SER A 126 0.05 7.41 -16.78
CA SER A 126 -0.15 8.40 -15.72
C SER A 126 -1.64 8.68 -15.53
N PHE A 127 -2.09 8.65 -14.29
CA PHE A 127 -3.48 8.86 -13.89
C PHE A 127 -3.64 10.19 -13.15
N ILE A 128 -4.67 10.95 -13.55
CA ILE A 128 -5.03 12.21 -12.90
C ILE A 128 -5.57 11.94 -11.49
N ILE A 129 -5.32 12.85 -10.55
CA ILE A 129 -5.72 12.69 -9.14
C ILE A 129 -7.01 13.45 -8.85
N ASN A 130 -7.90 12.82 -8.09
CA ASN A 130 -9.04 13.43 -7.45
C ASN A 130 -8.89 13.31 -5.93
N ARG A 131 -8.63 14.44 -5.25
CA ARG A 131 -8.43 14.41 -3.80
C ARG A 131 -9.76 14.36 -3.08
N VAL A 132 -9.86 13.49 -2.10
CA VAL A 132 -10.98 13.36 -1.17
C VAL A 132 -10.57 14.01 0.14
N LEU A 133 -11.43 14.88 0.66
CA LEU A 133 -11.24 15.55 1.94
C LEU A 133 -11.39 14.54 3.09
N LYS A 134 -10.28 14.11 3.70
CA LYS A 134 -10.27 13.25 4.89
C LYS A 134 -9.99 14.10 6.13
N THR A 135 -11.00 14.26 6.98
CA THR A 135 -10.98 15.20 8.12
C THR A 135 -10.65 14.57 9.46
N GLU A 136 -10.61 13.24 9.56
CA GLU A 136 -10.37 12.55 10.83
C GLU A 136 -9.33 11.44 10.66
N GLU A 137 -8.77 11.00 11.78
CA GLU A 137 -7.96 9.79 11.84
C GLU A 137 -8.79 8.53 11.60
N ASN A 138 -8.14 7.48 11.12
CA ASN A 138 -8.78 6.17 11.00
C ASN A 138 -8.90 5.54 12.40
N PRO A 139 -9.97 4.77 12.68
CA PRO A 139 -10.11 4.09 13.95
C PRO A 139 -8.94 3.14 14.22
N LYS A 140 -8.36 3.23 15.43
CA LYS A 140 -7.20 2.41 15.81
C LYS A 140 -7.52 0.92 15.97
N LYS A 141 -8.78 0.58 16.33
CA LYS A 141 -9.23 -0.80 16.57
C LYS A 141 -10.66 -1.00 16.07
N PHE A 142 -10.98 -2.21 15.65
CA PHE A 142 -12.35 -2.64 15.38
C PHE A 142 -13.12 -2.82 16.69
N THR A 143 -14.37 -2.34 16.71
CA THR A 143 -15.25 -2.44 17.88
C THR A 143 -16.47 -3.32 17.59
N ASN A 144 -17.20 -3.01 16.53
CA ASN A 144 -18.34 -3.76 16.01
C ASN A 144 -18.60 -3.40 14.53
N PHE A 145 -19.41 -4.20 13.83
CA PHE A 145 -19.69 -4.01 12.40
C PHE A 145 -20.52 -2.76 12.07
N THR A 146 -21.35 -2.28 13.00
CA THR A 146 -22.13 -1.04 12.83
C THR A 146 -21.19 0.16 12.76
N LYS A 147 -20.26 0.27 13.73
CA LYS A 147 -19.25 1.32 13.77
C LYS A 147 -18.28 1.18 12.59
N LEU A 148 -17.85 -0.04 12.25
CA LEU A 148 -17.01 -0.28 11.08
C LEU A 148 -17.64 0.32 9.82
N SER A 149 -18.93 0.07 9.57
CA SER A 149 -19.63 0.56 8.38
C SER A 149 -19.62 2.09 8.30
N SER A 150 -19.79 2.80 9.43
CA SER A 150 -19.69 4.26 9.47
C SER A 150 -18.26 4.82 9.32
N GLU A 151 -17.24 4.00 9.58
CA GLU A 151 -15.83 4.40 9.52
C GLU A 151 -15.13 4.00 8.20
N LEU A 152 -15.84 3.34 7.28
CA LEU A 152 -15.28 3.03 5.96
C LEU A 152 -14.99 4.33 5.21
N MET A 153 -13.71 4.63 4.98
CA MET A 153 -13.26 5.90 4.37
C MET A 153 -14.00 6.23 3.07
N PHE A 154 -14.29 5.22 2.25
CA PHE A 154 -14.97 5.41 0.96
C PHE A 154 -16.47 5.73 1.07
N LEU A 155 -17.10 5.46 2.22
CA LEU A 155 -18.46 5.87 2.53
C LEU A 155 -18.49 7.21 3.27
N LYS A 156 -17.61 7.35 4.27
CA LYS A 156 -17.53 8.52 5.17
C LYS A 156 -17.10 9.78 4.44
N TYR A 157 -16.18 9.66 3.47
CA TYR A 157 -15.61 10.81 2.76
C TYR A 157 -15.98 10.81 1.27
N ASN A 158 -16.81 11.78 0.88
CA ASN A 158 -17.32 11.94 -0.49
C ASN A 158 -17.04 13.33 -1.09
N LYS A 159 -16.56 14.31 -0.31
CA LYS A 159 -16.20 15.63 -0.80
C LYS A 159 -14.87 15.58 -1.52
N THR A 160 -14.87 15.95 -2.80
CA THR A 160 -13.71 15.88 -3.68
C THR A 160 -13.39 17.19 -4.35
N THR A 161 -12.10 17.42 -4.61
CA THR A 161 -11.61 18.56 -5.38
C THR A 161 -11.93 18.41 -6.86
N GLU A 162 -11.59 19.40 -7.67
CA GLU A 162 -11.36 19.18 -9.09
C GLU A 162 -10.21 18.19 -9.32
N MET A 163 -10.20 17.53 -10.48
CA MET A 163 -9.13 16.60 -10.83
C MET A 163 -7.88 17.37 -11.24
N SER A 164 -6.70 16.94 -10.78
CA SER A 164 -5.43 17.62 -10.99
C SER A 164 -4.32 16.67 -11.46
N TRP A 165 -3.47 17.17 -12.36
CA TRP A 165 -2.24 16.50 -12.80
C TRP A 165 -1.06 16.76 -11.86
N PHE A 166 -1.29 17.44 -10.73
CA PHE A 166 -0.26 17.60 -9.69
C PHE A 166 -0.19 16.34 -8.82
N ASN A 167 1.03 15.80 -8.62
CA ASN A 167 1.30 14.54 -7.91
C ASN A 167 0.54 13.35 -8.50
N VAL A 168 0.58 13.22 -9.83
CA VAL A 168 0.02 12.06 -10.54
C VAL A 168 0.60 10.75 -10.00
N LYS A 169 -0.11 9.67 -10.27
CA LYS A 169 0.37 8.32 -9.98
C LYS A 169 0.23 7.49 -11.23
N GLY A 170 0.91 6.35 -11.30
CA GLY A 170 0.99 5.63 -12.55
C GLY A 170 1.07 4.12 -12.44
N ALA A 171 0.70 3.48 -13.54
CA ALA A 171 1.06 2.10 -13.83
C ALA A 171 2.34 2.11 -14.65
N ILE A 172 3.33 1.34 -14.23
CA ILE A 172 4.69 1.40 -14.75
C ILE A 172 5.09 0.01 -15.23
N ARG A 173 5.75 -0.06 -16.39
CA ARG A 173 6.36 -1.29 -16.91
C ARG A 173 7.81 -1.42 -16.42
N PRO A 174 8.08 -2.35 -15.48
CA PRO A 174 9.42 -2.46 -14.89
C PRO A 174 10.48 -3.02 -15.84
N ASP A 175 10.08 -3.61 -16.97
CA ASP A 175 10.96 -4.06 -18.04
C ASP A 175 11.42 -2.94 -18.99
N LEU A 176 10.66 -1.83 -19.06
CA LEU A 176 10.92 -0.70 -19.97
C LEU A 176 11.44 0.54 -19.25
N VAL A 177 11.09 0.72 -17.98
CA VAL A 177 11.46 1.88 -17.17
C VAL A 177 12.65 1.52 -16.28
N PHE A 178 13.71 2.33 -16.33
CA PHE A 178 14.94 2.09 -15.58
C PHE A 178 15.00 2.86 -14.27
N VAL A 179 14.44 4.07 -14.22
CA VAL A 179 14.54 4.94 -13.05
C VAL A 179 13.19 5.60 -12.82
N LEU A 180 12.67 5.48 -11.60
CA LEU A 180 11.53 6.24 -11.10
C LEU A 180 11.97 7.47 -10.32
N PHE A 181 11.16 8.53 -10.41
CA PHE A 181 11.21 9.65 -9.50
C PHE A 181 9.87 9.78 -8.82
N TYR A 182 9.78 9.41 -7.54
CA TYR A 182 8.60 9.30 -6.65
C TYR A 182 7.29 8.81 -7.29
N HIS A 183 6.76 9.55 -8.25
CA HIS A 183 5.46 9.44 -8.88
C HIS A 183 5.50 9.08 -10.37
N TRP A 184 6.59 9.35 -11.09
CA TRP A 184 6.70 9.15 -12.54
C TRP A 184 8.04 8.55 -12.96
N SER A 185 8.12 8.08 -14.20
CA SER A 185 9.34 7.55 -14.79
C SER A 185 10.31 8.66 -15.20
N TYR A 186 11.56 8.57 -14.72
CA TYR A 186 12.62 9.52 -15.01
C TYR A 186 13.50 9.08 -16.19
N ARG A 187 13.77 7.77 -16.31
CA ARG A 187 14.52 7.18 -17.43
C ARG A 187 13.88 5.90 -17.92
N GLN A 188 13.76 5.77 -19.23
CA GLN A 188 13.17 4.62 -19.92
C GLN A 188 14.07 4.18 -21.08
N LYS A 189 13.79 2.99 -21.64
CA LYS A 189 14.42 2.52 -22.89
C LYS A 189 14.06 3.46 -24.05
N GLU A 190 14.96 3.58 -25.03
CA GLU A 190 14.71 4.35 -26.25
C GLU A 190 13.43 3.89 -26.97
N GLY A 191 12.66 4.85 -27.48
CA GLY A 191 11.38 4.62 -28.17
C GLY A 191 10.18 4.37 -27.25
N VAL A 192 10.38 4.29 -25.94
CA VAL A 192 9.31 4.13 -24.94
C VAL A 192 8.56 5.44 -24.73
N ARG A 193 7.23 5.36 -24.61
CA ARG A 193 6.34 6.51 -24.39
C ARG A 193 5.62 6.43 -23.05
N VAL A 194 5.26 7.60 -22.55
CA VAL A 194 4.37 7.79 -21.38
C VAL A 194 3.03 8.30 -21.89
N ILE A 195 1.93 7.76 -21.36
CA ILE A 195 0.57 8.17 -21.73
C ILE A 195 -0.16 8.69 -20.51
N SER A 196 -0.71 9.90 -20.61
CA SER A 196 -1.71 10.41 -19.68
C SER A 196 -3.07 9.77 -20.00
N VAL A 197 -3.57 8.94 -19.10
CA VAL A 197 -4.86 8.25 -19.29
C VAL A 197 -5.99 9.27 -19.20
N PRO A 198 -6.94 9.28 -20.17
CA PRO A 198 -8.07 10.20 -20.11
C PRO A 198 -8.87 10.02 -18.82
N LYS A 199 -9.25 11.12 -18.16
CA LYS A 199 -10.00 11.10 -16.89
C LYS A 199 -11.31 10.30 -16.91
N ARG A 200 -11.92 10.15 -18.10
CA ARG A 200 -13.14 9.36 -18.33
C ARG A 200 -12.90 7.84 -18.35
N ILE A 201 -11.65 7.41 -18.44
CA ILE A 201 -11.24 6.01 -18.48
C ILE A 201 -10.74 5.58 -17.10
N ALA A 202 -9.84 6.36 -16.52
CA ALA A 202 -9.33 6.09 -15.18
C ALA A 202 -8.82 7.36 -14.49
N HIS A 203 -8.92 7.38 -13.17
CA HIS A 203 -8.30 8.38 -12.31
C HIS A 203 -7.98 7.77 -10.94
N ILE A 204 -7.17 8.45 -10.15
CA ILE A 204 -6.88 8.04 -8.77
C ILE A 204 -7.70 8.88 -7.82
N ARG A 205 -8.34 8.22 -6.87
CA ARG A 205 -9.00 8.85 -5.73
C ARG A 205 -8.05 8.80 -4.53
N HIS A 206 -7.58 9.96 -4.08
CA HIS A 206 -6.57 10.10 -3.01
C HIS A 206 -7.22 10.65 -1.74
N TYR A 207 -7.26 9.87 -0.67
CA TYR A 207 -7.88 10.27 0.61
C TYR A 207 -6.92 11.11 1.47
N ARG A 208 -6.84 12.40 1.17
CA ARG A 208 -5.81 13.27 1.75
C ARG A 208 -6.23 13.85 3.11
N ASN A 209 -5.38 13.65 4.11
CA ASN A 209 -5.54 14.27 5.43
C ASN A 209 -5.42 15.80 5.33
N VAL A 210 -6.21 16.51 6.13
CA VAL A 210 -6.22 17.99 6.23
C VAL A 210 -5.48 18.51 7.47
N ASP A 211 -4.93 17.61 8.27
CA ASP A 211 -4.06 17.96 9.39
C ASP A 211 -2.82 18.72 8.89
N ILE A 212 -2.65 19.97 9.34
CA ILE A 212 -1.58 20.88 8.90
C ILE A 212 -0.20 20.39 9.34
N ASP A 213 -0.13 19.63 10.43
CA ASP A 213 1.12 19.09 10.98
C ASP A 213 1.56 17.82 10.21
N ALA A 214 0.68 17.27 9.38
CA ALA A 214 1.01 16.14 8.51
C ALA A 214 1.82 16.59 7.28
N LEU A 215 2.60 15.66 6.70
CA LEU A 215 3.38 15.91 5.48
C LEU A 215 2.48 16.42 4.34
N ASN A 216 2.75 17.62 3.83
CA ASN A 216 1.91 18.32 2.85
C ASN A 216 0.42 18.43 3.29
N GLY A 217 0.18 18.64 4.58
CA GLY A 217 -1.13 18.88 5.17
C GLY A 217 -1.77 20.20 4.72
N ASN A 218 -0.95 21.20 4.43
CA ASN A 218 -1.33 22.51 3.89
C ASN A 218 -1.82 22.49 2.43
N TRP A 219 -2.09 21.32 1.84
CA TRP A 219 -2.61 21.24 0.47
C TRP A 219 -3.95 21.95 0.31
N LEU A 220 -4.73 22.05 1.41
CA LEU A 220 -6.03 22.72 1.42
C LEU A 220 -5.90 24.24 1.30
N GLU A 221 -4.85 24.84 1.88
CA GLU A 221 -4.56 26.29 1.76
C GLU A 221 -4.29 26.67 0.30
N ASN A 222 -3.73 25.74 -0.46
CA ASN A 222 -3.41 25.90 -1.87
C ASN A 222 -4.59 25.55 -2.81
N TYR A 223 -5.78 25.25 -2.25
CA TYR A 223 -6.97 24.92 -3.03
C TYR A 223 -8.05 26.00 -2.91
N SER A 224 -8.23 26.76 -3.99
CA SER A 224 -9.28 27.81 -4.10
C SER A 224 -10.55 27.32 -4.82
N GLY A 225 -10.59 26.05 -5.22
CA GLY A 225 -11.71 25.47 -5.98
C GLY A 225 -12.91 25.09 -5.10
N LYS A 226 -14.01 24.67 -5.75
CA LYS A 226 -15.21 24.18 -5.05
C LYS A 226 -15.13 22.67 -4.84
N PHE A 227 -15.63 22.18 -3.71
CA PHE A 227 -15.79 20.75 -3.50
C PHE A 227 -17.04 20.22 -4.21
N LYS A 228 -16.95 19.00 -4.73
CA LYS A 228 -18.08 18.26 -5.30
C LYS A 228 -18.23 16.94 -4.55
N GLU A 229 -19.48 16.56 -4.30
CA GLU A 229 -19.77 15.24 -3.80
C GLU A 229 -19.63 14.20 -4.91
N THR A 230 -18.78 13.22 -4.69
CA THR A 230 -18.59 12.10 -5.59
C THR A 230 -18.52 10.81 -4.78
N LYS A 231 -19.07 9.73 -5.33
CA LYS A 231 -19.08 8.41 -4.72
C LYS A 231 -18.45 7.37 -5.65
N LEU A 232 -18.14 6.21 -5.11
CA LEU A 232 -17.78 5.06 -5.91
C LEU A 232 -19.03 4.52 -6.64
N ASP A 233 -18.81 3.67 -7.63
CA ASP A 233 -19.91 2.92 -8.24
C ASP A 233 -20.66 2.11 -7.15
N PRO A 234 -22.00 2.17 -7.06
CA PRO A 234 -22.75 1.53 -5.98
C PRO A 234 -22.54 0.02 -5.88
N LYS A 235 -22.37 -0.68 -7.00
CA LYS A 235 -22.13 -2.12 -7.01
C LYS A 235 -20.73 -2.44 -6.50
N PHE A 236 -19.73 -1.69 -6.94
CA PHE A 236 -18.36 -1.80 -6.42
C PHE A 236 -18.29 -1.46 -4.93
N GLU A 237 -18.99 -0.40 -4.50
CA GLU A 237 -19.07 0.03 -3.12
C GLU A 237 -19.62 -1.09 -2.22
N GLN A 238 -20.74 -1.71 -2.61
CA GLN A 238 -21.32 -2.83 -1.85
C GLN A 238 -20.37 -4.04 -1.78
N ASN A 239 -19.72 -4.39 -2.88
CA ASN A 239 -18.72 -5.47 -2.90
C ASN A 239 -17.54 -5.16 -1.97
N LEU A 240 -17.09 -3.91 -1.94
CA LEU A 240 -15.98 -3.47 -1.10
C LEU A 240 -16.38 -3.49 0.39
N ILE A 241 -17.61 -3.09 0.73
CA ILE A 241 -18.13 -3.19 2.11
C ILE A 241 -18.05 -4.63 2.59
N GLU A 242 -18.57 -5.59 1.83
CA GLU A 242 -18.59 -6.98 2.24
C GLU A 242 -17.20 -7.61 2.29
N ALA A 243 -16.32 -7.28 1.34
CA ALA A 243 -14.93 -7.72 1.37
C ALA A 243 -14.19 -7.20 2.62
N VAL A 244 -14.40 -5.94 3.00
CA VAL A 244 -13.81 -5.37 4.22
C VAL A 244 -14.40 -6.04 5.45
N LYS A 245 -15.72 -6.19 5.57
CA LYS A 245 -16.35 -6.87 6.71
C LYS A 245 -15.82 -8.30 6.88
N GLN A 246 -15.76 -9.08 5.81
CA GLN A 246 -15.24 -10.44 5.83
C GLN A 246 -13.77 -10.48 6.28
N LYS A 247 -12.93 -9.58 5.77
CA LYS A 247 -11.52 -9.52 6.15
C LYS A 247 -11.33 -9.09 7.60
N VAL A 248 -12.06 -8.08 8.07
CA VAL A 248 -12.01 -7.65 9.47
C VAL A 248 -12.49 -8.76 10.40
N LYS A 249 -13.60 -9.42 10.05
CA LYS A 249 -14.11 -10.58 10.78
C LYS A 249 -13.03 -11.64 10.90
N TYR A 250 -12.46 -12.06 9.78
CA TYR A 250 -11.39 -13.07 9.75
C TYR A 250 -10.23 -12.67 10.66
N VAL A 251 -9.70 -11.44 10.54
CA VAL A 251 -8.55 -10.96 11.32
C VAL A 251 -8.84 -10.91 12.82
N TYR A 252 -10.01 -10.40 13.22
CA TYR A 252 -10.35 -10.23 14.63
C TYR A 252 -10.87 -11.52 15.29
N GLU A 253 -11.36 -12.48 14.51
CA GLU A 253 -11.68 -13.83 14.98
C GLU A 253 -10.46 -14.75 15.00
N GLN A 254 -9.33 -14.36 14.39
CA GLN A 254 -8.07 -15.07 14.60
C GLN A 254 -7.65 -14.91 16.08
N ARG A 255 -7.69 -16.02 16.80
CA ARG A 255 -7.03 -16.16 18.10
C ARG A 255 -5.78 -17.02 17.93
N GLY A 256 -4.75 -16.72 18.72
CA GLY A 256 -3.62 -17.63 18.84
C GLY A 256 -4.09 -19.03 19.28
N ILE A 257 -3.41 -20.07 18.78
CA ILE A 257 -3.59 -21.43 19.29
C ILE A 257 -3.19 -21.40 20.76
N ARG A 258 -4.08 -21.87 21.63
CA ARG A 258 -3.81 -21.92 23.07
C ARG A 258 -2.85 -23.05 23.35
N CYS A 259 -2.03 -22.92 24.39
CA CYS A 259 -1.05 -23.95 24.72
C CYS A 259 -1.69 -25.32 24.95
N GLU A 260 -2.91 -25.35 25.49
CA GLU A 260 -3.69 -26.57 25.73
C GLU A 260 -4.19 -27.25 24.45
N GLU A 261 -4.19 -26.53 23.33
CA GLU A 261 -4.62 -27.04 22.02
C GLU A 261 -3.46 -27.59 21.19
N ILE A 262 -2.22 -27.37 21.65
CA ILE A 262 -1.03 -27.92 21.00
C ILE A 262 -0.84 -29.37 21.49
N PRO A 263 -0.74 -30.36 20.58
CA PRO A 263 -0.50 -31.74 20.99
C PRO A 263 0.74 -31.87 21.88
N GLU A 264 0.63 -32.66 22.95
CA GLU A 264 1.64 -32.77 24.00
C GLU A 264 3.04 -33.11 23.46
N MET A 265 3.11 -33.92 22.40
CA MET A 265 4.36 -34.26 21.71
C MET A 265 5.09 -33.02 21.19
N TYR A 266 4.38 -32.08 20.57
CA TYR A 266 4.96 -30.84 20.06
C TYR A 266 5.31 -29.89 21.19
N PHE A 267 4.44 -29.79 22.20
CA PHE A 267 4.68 -28.94 23.36
C PHE A 267 5.92 -29.38 24.15
N LYS A 268 6.11 -30.69 24.38
CA LYS A 268 7.31 -31.25 25.03
C LYS A 268 8.57 -31.04 24.20
N ARG A 269 8.48 -31.18 22.87
CA ARG A 269 9.65 -31.10 21.97
C ARG A 269 10.17 -29.68 21.80
N PHE A 270 9.27 -28.72 21.57
CA PHE A 270 9.65 -27.35 21.23
C PHE A 270 9.57 -26.41 22.44
N GLY A 271 8.78 -26.77 23.44
CA GLY A 271 8.56 -25.94 24.61
C GLY A 271 7.77 -24.68 24.29
N ARG A 272 7.22 -24.06 25.34
CA ARG A 272 6.36 -22.89 25.22
C ARG A 272 7.02 -21.69 24.54
N LYS A 273 8.32 -21.45 24.81
CA LYS A 273 9.06 -20.29 24.30
C LYS A 273 9.15 -20.26 22.77
N ILE A 274 9.26 -21.42 22.13
CA ILE A 274 9.33 -21.53 20.67
C ILE A 274 7.93 -21.50 20.04
N LEU A 275 6.95 -22.12 20.72
CA LEU A 275 5.58 -22.23 20.23
C LEU A 275 4.75 -20.95 20.39
N ASP A 276 5.22 -20.01 21.21
CA ASP A 276 4.62 -18.68 21.41
C ASP A 276 3.09 -18.72 21.63
N CYS A 277 2.67 -19.60 22.54
CA CYS A 277 1.26 -19.82 22.89
C CYS A 277 0.93 -19.25 24.28
N LYS A 278 -0.36 -19.01 24.51
CA LYS A 278 -0.92 -18.58 25.81
C LYS A 278 -1.87 -19.64 26.36
N PHE A 279 -1.87 -19.84 27.68
CA PHE A 279 -2.89 -20.65 28.34
C PHE A 279 -4.21 -19.87 28.47
N ARG A 280 -5.33 -20.57 28.53
CA ARG A 280 -6.68 -19.97 28.61
C ARG A 280 -6.86 -19.04 29.82
N ASN A 281 -6.21 -19.35 30.93
CA ASN A 281 -6.33 -18.62 32.20
C ASN A 281 -5.17 -17.66 32.45
N GLU A 282 -4.32 -17.42 31.46
CA GLU A 282 -3.17 -16.56 31.62
C GLU A 282 -3.58 -15.10 31.41
N THR A 283 -3.67 -14.35 32.50
CA THR A 283 -3.92 -12.90 32.47
C THR A 283 -2.73 -12.16 31.89
N VAL A 284 -3.00 -11.29 30.94
CA VAL A 284 -2.01 -10.34 30.42
C VAL A 284 -1.79 -9.29 31.51
N ASN A 285 -0.61 -9.30 32.14
CA ASN A 285 -0.15 -8.07 32.79
C ASN A 285 0.20 -7.11 31.65
N GLU A 286 -0.57 -6.02 31.54
CA GLU A 286 -0.34 -4.93 30.58
C GLU A 286 1.01 -4.24 30.81
#